data_AF-A0A7H8JQU3-F1
#
_entry.id   AF-A0A7H8JQU3-F1
#
_cell.length_a   1.000
_cell.length_b   1.000
_cell.length_c   1.000
_cell.angle_alpha   90.00
_cell.angle_beta   90.00
_cell.angle_gamma   90.00
#
_symmetry.space_group_name_H-M   'P 1'
#
loop_
_entity.id
_entity.type
_entity.pdbx_description
1 polymer ?
#
loop_
_entity_poly.entity_id
_entity_poly.type
_entity_poly.pdbx_seq_one_letter_code
_entity_poly.pdbx_strand_id
1 'polypeptide(L)'
;MTGRAYCRCTSVRNYDYNEAAQKLKCNRRFLEDNIKRLPHQKIGQQPSFCECELALIQAMFTVIPPGLFDEPVQIPPTPELAALRPSGRRRQRAAS
;
A
#
# COMPACT_ATOMS: atom_id res chain seq x y z
N MET A 1 3.47 3.09 26.01
CA MET A 1 4.35 2.77 24.86
C MET A 1 3.58 3.02 23.58
N THR A 2 3.65 4.22 23.03
CA THR A 2 3.06 4.54 21.71
C THR A 2 4.20 4.77 20.74
N GLY A 3 4.97 3.70 20.51
CA GLY A 3 5.91 3.66 19.40
C GLY A 3 5.12 3.71 18.10
N ARG A 4 5.56 4.51 17.13
CA ARG A 4 5.01 4.57 15.78
C ARG A 4 5.17 3.21 15.08
N ALA A 5 4.29 2.26 15.37
CA ALA A 5 4.35 0.89 14.82
C ALA A 5 4.27 0.88 13.29
N TYR A 6 3.71 1.94 12.68
CA TYR A 6 3.62 2.13 11.24
C TYR A 6 4.89 2.72 10.59
N CYS A 7 5.80 3.32 11.37
CA CYS A 7 6.94 4.02 10.81
C CYS A 7 8.04 3.03 10.43
N ARG A 8 8.41 3.01 9.14
CA ARG A 8 9.46 2.17 8.57
C ARG A 8 10.67 2.97 8.06
N CYS A 9 10.73 4.27 8.37
CA CYS A 9 11.86 5.12 7.98
C CYS A 9 13.17 4.62 8.62
N THR A 10 14.19 4.36 7.80
CA THR A 10 15.54 3.94 8.24
C THR A 10 16.46 5.11 8.58
N SER A 11 16.10 6.32 8.13
CA SER A 11 16.78 7.57 8.47
C SER A 11 15.79 8.56 9.06
N VAL A 12 16.26 9.40 9.98
CA VAL A 12 15.44 10.43 10.61
C VAL A 12 15.36 11.63 9.66
N ARG A 13 14.18 11.82 9.06
CA ARG A 13 13.83 13.02 8.29
C ARG A 13 12.49 13.54 8.77
N ASN A 14 12.49 14.80 9.21
CA ASN A 14 11.34 15.48 9.77
C ASN A 14 10.96 16.61 8.82
N TYR A 15 9.75 16.58 8.30
CA TYR A 15 9.19 17.60 7.43
C TYR A 15 8.37 18.58 8.25
N ASP A 16 8.53 19.87 7.97
CA ASP A 16 7.67 20.91 8.51
C ASP A 16 6.35 20.98 7.72
N TYR A 17 5.47 21.93 8.09
CA TYR A 17 4.22 22.13 7.37
C TYR A 17 4.40 22.50 5.89
N ASN A 18 5.42 23.29 5.56
CA ASN A 18 5.61 23.76 4.19
C ASN A 18 6.08 22.61 3.30
N GLU A 19 7.08 21.85 3.76
CA GLU A 19 7.63 20.69 3.08
C GLU A 19 6.60 19.56 2.95
N ALA A 20 5.83 19.30 4.01
CA ALA A 20 4.74 18.33 3.98
C ALA A 20 3.66 18.73 2.96
N ALA A 21 3.25 19.99 2.95
CA ALA A 21 2.28 20.51 1.99
C ALA A 21 2.80 20.41 0.54
N GLN A 22 4.07 20.72 0.32
CA GLN A 22 4.71 20.59 -0.99
C GLN A 22 4.77 19.13 -1.47
N LYS A 23 5.11 18.18 -0.58
CA LYS A 23 5.14 16.75 -0.90
C LYS A 23 3.76 16.19 -1.20
N LEU A 24 2.76 16.55 -0.39
CA LEU A 24 1.38 16.10 -0.57
C LEU A 24 0.62 16.88 -1.65
N LYS A 25 1.22 17.94 -2.20
CA LYS A 25 0.59 18.86 -3.16
C LYS A 25 -0.73 19.43 -2.64
N CYS A 26 -0.79 19.72 -1.34
CA CYS A 26 -1.97 20.28 -0.67
C CYS A 26 -1.66 21.67 -0.11
N ASN A 27 -2.71 22.37 0.36
CA ASN A 27 -2.55 23.67 0.99
C ASN A 27 -1.97 23.51 2.41
N ARG A 28 -1.03 24.36 2.81
CA ARG A 28 -0.48 24.38 4.17
C ARG A 28 -1.58 24.50 5.25
N ARG A 29 -2.56 25.39 5.03
CA ARG A 29 -3.67 25.60 6.00
C ARG A 29 -4.44 24.32 6.28
N PHE A 30 -4.61 23.46 5.28
CA PHE A 30 -5.27 22.17 5.45
C PHE A 30 -4.57 21.30 6.50
N LEU A 31 -3.24 21.28 6.52
CA LEU A 31 -2.48 20.52 7.53
C LEU A 31 -2.60 21.14 8.92
N GLU A 32 -2.55 22.47 9.01
CA GLU A 32 -2.69 23.21 10.28
C GLU A 32 -4.08 22.98 10.89
N ASP A 33 -5.14 23.10 10.09
CA ASP A 33 -6.53 22.94 10.52
C ASP A 33 -6.84 21.50 10.96
N ASN A 34 -6.18 20.52 10.35
CA ASN A 34 -6.40 19.10 10.62
C ASN A 34 -5.39 18.46 11.57
N ILE A 35 -4.40 19.21 12.09
CA ILE A 35 -3.26 18.63 12.84
C ILE A 35 -3.68 17.72 14.01
N LYS A 36 -4.82 18.00 14.65
CA LYS A 36 -5.36 17.19 15.76
C LYS A 36 -5.77 15.78 15.35
N ARG A 37 -6.04 15.56 14.06
CA ARG A 37 -6.48 14.28 13.48
C ARG A 37 -5.39 13.58 12.67
N LEU A 38 -4.38 14.32 12.23
CA LEU A 38 -3.30 13.77 11.40
C LEU A 38 -2.21 13.13 12.26
N PRO A 39 -1.58 12.03 11.78
CA PRO A 39 -0.40 11.49 12.43
C PRO A 39 0.75 12.49 12.32
N HIS A 40 1.29 12.90 13.47
CA HIS A 40 2.40 13.85 13.54
C HIS A 40 3.28 13.54 14.76
N GLN A 41 4.53 14.00 14.67
CA GLN A 41 5.42 14.16 15.82
C GLN A 41 5.31 15.56 16.38
N LYS A 42 5.55 15.71 17.68
CA LYS A 42 5.71 17.02 18.32
C LYS A 42 7.15 17.15 18.81
N ILE A 43 7.96 17.92 18.09
CA ILE A 43 9.38 18.14 18.41
C ILE A 43 9.54 19.61 18.78
N GLY A 44 9.96 19.90 20.01
CA GLY A 44 10.20 21.29 20.43
C GLY A 44 8.99 22.22 20.29
N GLN A 45 7.77 21.68 20.47
CA GLN A 45 6.47 22.34 20.25
C GLN A 45 5.99 22.45 18.81
N GLN A 46 6.86 22.26 17.81
CA GLN A 46 6.46 22.27 16.42
C GLN A 46 6.03 20.86 15.97
N PRO A 47 4.93 20.74 15.21
CA PRO A 47 4.57 19.49 14.59
C PRO A 47 5.52 19.19 13.42
N SER A 48 5.95 17.94 13.33
CA SER A 48 6.78 17.45 12.24
C SER A 48 6.23 16.13 11.70
N PHE A 49 6.47 15.87 10.41
CA PHE A 49 5.98 14.69 9.73
C PHE A 49 7.14 13.83 9.24
N CYS A 50 7.01 12.50 9.31
CA CYS A 50 7.91 11.60 8.56
C CYS A 50 7.25 11.13 7.25
N GLU A 51 8.02 10.48 6.37
CA GLU A 51 7.48 9.99 5.08
C GLU A 51 6.33 8.99 5.27
N CYS A 52 6.41 8.10 6.26
CA CYS A 52 5.33 7.16 6.54
C CYS A 52 4.04 7.86 6.98
N GLU A 53 4.14 9.00 7.67
CA GLU A 53 2.96 9.77 8.05
C GLU A 53 2.35 10.49 6.86
N LEU A 54 3.17 11.05 5.98
CA LEU A 54 2.68 11.64 4.74
C LEU A 54 1.91 10.59 3.90
N ALA A 55 2.44 9.37 3.81
CA ALA A 55 1.75 8.26 3.13
C ALA A 55 0.41 7.89 3.81
N LEU A 56 0.35 7.90 5.14
CA LEU A 56 -0.90 7.67 5.87
C LEU A 56 -1.92 8.80 5.65
N ILE A 57 -1.46 10.06 5.69
CA ILE A 57 -2.31 11.22 5.41
C ILE A 57 -2.87 11.09 3.99
N GLN A 58 -2.03 10.76 3.01
CA GLN A 58 -2.49 10.53 1.64
C GLN A 58 -3.57 9.44 1.58
N ALA A 59 -3.35 8.30 2.25
CA ALA A 59 -4.33 7.21 2.29
C ALA A 59 -5.66 7.63 2.96
N MET A 60 -5.62 8.42 4.02
CA MET A 60 -6.81 8.92 4.72
C MET A 60 -7.71 9.80 3.84
N PHE A 61 -7.13 10.55 2.90
CA PHE A 61 -7.86 11.46 2.01
C PHE A 61 -7.95 10.95 0.56
N THR A 62 -7.52 9.73 0.29
CA THR A 62 -7.67 9.13 -1.04
C THR A 62 -9.13 8.73 -1.24
N VAL A 63 -9.79 9.40 -2.19
CA VAL A 63 -11.14 9.03 -2.65
C VAL A 63 -10.99 8.14 -3.88
N ILE A 64 -11.46 6.90 -3.77
CA ILE A 64 -11.50 5.96 -4.89
C ILE A 64 -12.87 6.10 -5.56
N PRO A 65 -12.94 6.50 -6.85
CA PRO A 65 -14.20 6.54 -7.58
C PRO A 65 -14.85 5.15 -7.65
N PRO A 66 -16.18 5.05 -7.53
CA PRO A 66 -16.88 3.79 -7.76
C PRO A 66 -16.63 3.30 -9.19
N GLY A 67 -16.54 1.99 -9.41
CA GLY A 67 -16.24 1.40 -10.72
C GLY A 67 -14.77 1.09 -11.00
N LEU A 68 -13.81 1.63 -10.23
CA LEU A 68 -12.38 1.45 -10.51
C LEU A 68 -11.86 0.03 -10.20
N PHE A 69 -12.55 -0.70 -9.32
CA PHE A 69 -12.20 -2.06 -8.90
C PHE A 69 -13.35 -3.06 -9.09
N ASP A 70 -14.42 -2.64 -9.77
CA ASP A 70 -15.61 -3.47 -9.99
C ASP A 70 -15.46 -4.45 -11.16
N GLU A 71 -14.29 -4.51 -11.80
CA GLU A 71 -14.01 -5.60 -12.75
C GLU A 71 -13.89 -6.93 -11.98
N PRO A 72 -14.75 -7.92 -12.27
CA PRO A 72 -14.65 -9.22 -11.64
C PRO A 72 -13.31 -9.84 -12.04
N VAL A 73 -12.45 -10.11 -11.06
CA VAL A 73 -11.29 -10.98 -11.23
C VAL A 73 -11.84 -12.32 -11.76
N GLN A 74 -11.70 -12.56 -13.06
CA GLN A 74 -11.95 -13.86 -13.65
C GLN A 74 -10.91 -14.81 -13.06
N ILE A 75 -11.27 -15.51 -11.98
CA ILE A 75 -10.47 -16.61 -11.47
C ILE A 75 -10.51 -17.65 -12.58
N PRO A 76 -9.39 -17.93 -13.28
CA PRO A 76 -9.38 -18.99 -14.27
C PRO A 76 -9.76 -20.29 -13.55
N PRO A 77 -10.65 -21.12 -14.13
CA PRO A 77 -11.05 -22.36 -13.50
C PRO A 77 -9.77 -23.17 -13.21
N THR A 78 -9.54 -23.47 -11.94
CA THR A 78 -8.47 -24.38 -11.53
C THR A 78 -8.65 -25.69 -12.29
N PRO A 79 -7.65 -26.16 -13.07
CA PRO A 79 -7.75 -27.45 -13.71
C PRO A 79 -7.89 -28.52 -12.62
N GLU A 80 -9.03 -29.20 -12.58
CA GLU A 80 -9.22 -30.35 -11.69
C GLU A 80 -8.14 -31.39 -12.01
N LEU A 81 -7.32 -31.72 -11.01
CA LEU A 81 -6.28 -32.75 -11.10
C LEU A 81 -6.85 -34.12 -11.55
N ALA A 82 -8.17 -34.32 -11.43
CA ALA A 82 -8.90 -35.49 -11.92
C ALA A 82 -8.93 -35.60 -13.47
N ALA A 83 -8.68 -34.51 -14.21
CA ALA A 83 -8.63 -34.52 -15.67
C ALA A 83 -7.30 -35.06 -16.24
N LEU A 84 -6.28 -35.24 -15.41
CA LEU A 84 -4.99 -35.80 -15.80
C LEU A 84 -5.11 -37.33 -15.92
N ARG A 85 -5.56 -37.82 -17.08
CA ARG A 85 -5.43 -39.25 -17.43
C ARG A 85 -3.95 -39.58 -17.63
N PRO A 86 -3.38 -40.56 -16.91
CA PRO A 86 -2.00 -41.00 -17.16
C PRO A 86 -1.90 -41.58 -18.58
N SER A 87 -0.95 -41.07 -19.35
CA SER A 87 -0.65 -41.59 -20.69
C SER A 87 -0.17 -43.03 -20.58
N GLY A 88 -0.93 -43.96 -21.16
CA GLY A 88 -0.63 -45.39 -21.14
C GLY A 88 0.78 -45.73 -21.66
N ARG A 89 1.39 -46.73 -21.01
CA ARG A 89 2.76 -47.20 -21.26
C ARG A 89 2.96 -47.59 -22.73
N ARG A 90 3.73 -46.80 -23.48
CA ARG A 90 4.11 -47.08 -24.88
C ARG A 90 4.91 -48.38 -24.93
N ARG A 91 4.29 -49.49 -25.40
CA ARG A 91 5.01 -50.73 -25.69
C ARG A 91 6.00 -50.46 -26.82
N GLN A 92 7.29 -50.47 -26.52
CA GLN A 92 8.33 -50.50 -27.56
C GLN A 92 8.26 -51.87 -28.24
N ARG A 93 7.93 -51.89 -29.53
CA ARG A 93 8.15 -53.06 -30.38
C ARG A 93 9.66 -53.22 -30.56
N ALA A 94 10.20 -54.33 -30.10
CA ALA A 94 11.53 -54.79 -30.48
C ALA A 94 11.52 -55.08 -31.99
N ALA A 95 12.41 -54.42 -32.73
CA ALA A 95 12.69 -54.74 -34.12
C ALA A 95 13.78 -55.83 -34.16
N SER A 96 13.50 -56.89 -34.92
CA SER A 96 14.42 -57.95 -35.31
C SER A 96 15.41 -57.48 -36.38
#